data_AF-A0A2V9XWG9-F1
#
_entry.id   AF-A0A2V9XWG9-F1
#
_cell.length_a   1.000
_cell.length_b   1.000
_cell.length_c   1.000
_cell.angle_alpha   90.00
_cell.angle_beta   90.00
_cell.angle_gamma   90.00
#
_symmetry.space_group_name_H-M   'P 1'
#
loop_
_entity.id
_entity.type
_entity.pdbx_description
1 polymer ?
#
loop_
_entity_poly.entity_id
_entity_poly.type
_entity_poly.pdbx_seq_one_letter_code
_entity_poly.pdbx_strand_id
1 'polypeptide(L)'
;MSASAQSATSDHPFVVEYYYKAKWGHADEFLKLFKKNHYPLLKKEVEMGRMVKVWMDQSRYHTTEDGRWDFRVTIVFKNAAVANEAFDEDALKKQLWPDQETYTREEQRRFEILDAHWDLPIKTVDLDAKP
;
A
#
# COMPACT_ATOMS: atom_id res chain seq x y z
N MET A 1 -7.06 31.73 -20.86
CA MET A 1 -6.40 30.42 -20.76
C MET A 1 -5.59 30.43 -19.50
N SER A 2 -6.11 29.84 -18.42
CA SER A 2 -5.39 29.75 -17.15
C SER A 2 -4.35 28.66 -17.28
N ALA A 3 -3.08 29.01 -17.10
CA ALA A 3 -2.01 28.04 -16.97
C ALA A 3 -2.31 27.20 -15.72
N SER A 4 -2.72 25.95 -15.92
CA SER A 4 -2.70 24.96 -14.86
C SER A 4 -1.27 24.93 -14.33
N ALA A 5 -1.11 25.29 -13.06
CA ALA A 5 0.14 25.12 -12.36
C ALA A 5 0.55 23.66 -12.54
N GLN A 6 1.60 23.46 -13.35
CA GLN A 6 2.39 22.25 -13.32
C GLN A 6 2.79 22.12 -11.85
N SER A 7 2.13 21.23 -11.11
CA SER A 7 2.51 20.90 -9.75
C SER A 7 3.93 20.38 -9.86
N ALA A 8 4.90 21.26 -9.58
CA ALA A 8 6.28 20.88 -9.41
C ALA A 8 6.25 19.68 -8.48
N THR A 9 6.71 18.54 -8.98
CA THR A 9 6.89 17.30 -8.25
C THR A 9 7.89 17.61 -7.14
N SER A 10 7.42 18.19 -6.04
CA SER A 10 8.25 18.55 -4.92
C SER A 10 8.88 17.28 -4.37
N ASP A 11 10.17 17.32 -4.06
CA ASP A 11 10.93 16.22 -3.42
C ASP A 11 10.47 15.93 -1.97
N HIS A 12 9.23 16.28 -1.64
CA HIS A 12 8.60 15.98 -0.37
C HIS A 12 8.09 14.53 -0.38
N PRO A 13 8.28 13.79 0.73
CA PRO A 13 7.74 12.45 0.87
C PRO A 13 6.24 12.41 0.55
N PHE A 14 5.85 11.42 -0.25
CA PHE A 14 4.46 11.18 -0.62
C PHE A 14 3.98 9.95 0.13
N VAL A 15 2.95 10.11 0.97
CA VAL A 15 2.46 9.06 1.86
C VAL A 15 1.13 8.55 1.34
N VAL A 16 0.98 7.23 1.26
CA VAL A 16 -0.28 6.58 0.93
C VAL A 16 -0.59 5.53 1.99
N GLU A 17 -1.84 5.53 2.45
CA GLU A 17 -2.39 4.49 3.31
C GLU A 17 -3.28 3.55 2.49
N TYR A 18 -3.06 2.26 2.63
CA TYR A 18 -3.76 1.19 1.93
C TYR A 18 -4.55 0.41 2.98
N TYR A 19 -5.87 0.52 2.92
CA TYR A 19 -6.75 -0.08 3.91
C TYR A 19 -7.33 -1.38 3.36
N TYR A 20 -7.40 -2.40 4.22
CA TYR A 20 -7.92 -3.72 3.90
C TYR A 20 -8.99 -4.09 4.91
N LYS A 21 -10.20 -4.38 4.41
CA LYS A 21 -11.31 -4.93 5.17
C LYS A 21 -11.51 -6.38 4.71
N ALA A 22 -11.13 -7.34 5.52
CA ALA A 22 -11.28 -8.76 5.23
C ALA A 22 -12.72 -9.21 5.51
N LYS A 23 -13.17 -10.27 4.82
CA LYS A 23 -14.37 -11.01 5.19
C LYS A 23 -14.22 -11.54 6.61
N TRP A 24 -15.32 -11.59 7.37
CA TRP A 24 -15.33 -12.18 8.71
C TRP A 24 -14.69 -13.58 8.71
N GLY A 25 -13.78 -13.82 9.65
CA GLY A 25 -13.03 -15.09 9.76
C GLY A 25 -11.80 -15.22 8.85
N HIS A 26 -11.53 -14.26 7.97
CA HIS A 26 -10.42 -14.33 7.00
C HIS A 26 -9.26 -13.36 7.27
N ALA A 27 -9.31 -12.55 8.33
CA ALA A 27 -8.25 -11.57 8.63
C ALA A 27 -6.85 -12.23 8.79
N ASP A 28 -6.76 -13.35 9.52
CA ASP A 28 -5.49 -14.09 9.69
C ASP A 28 -5.01 -14.75 8.40
N GLU A 29 -5.94 -15.26 7.56
CA GLU A 29 -5.63 -15.80 6.25
C GLU A 29 -5.06 -14.71 5.34
N PHE A 30 -5.70 -13.54 5.31
CA PHE A 30 -5.21 -12.37 4.59
C PHE A 30 -3.81 -11.98 5.07
N LEU A 31 -3.60 -11.85 6.38
CA LEU A 31 -2.31 -11.47 6.93
C LEU A 31 -1.21 -12.48 6.57
N LYS A 32 -1.53 -13.78 6.62
CA LYS A 32 -0.60 -14.84 6.23
C LYS A 32 -0.19 -14.72 4.76
N LEU A 33 -1.15 -14.54 3.85
CA LEU A 33 -0.90 -14.37 2.42
C LEU A 33 -0.14 -13.06 2.15
N PHE A 34 -0.53 -11.96 2.79
CA PHE A 34 0.15 -10.67 2.70
C PHE A 34 1.61 -10.79 3.12
N LYS A 35 1.92 -11.42 4.26
CA LYS A 35 3.30 -11.58 4.75
C LYS A 35 4.12 -12.50 3.86
N LYS A 36 3.50 -13.52 3.26
CA LYS A 36 4.17 -14.48 2.38
C LYS A 36 4.50 -13.87 1.01
N ASN A 37 3.58 -13.10 0.44
CA ASN A 37 3.63 -12.71 -0.97
C ASN A 37 3.75 -11.19 -1.13
N HIS A 38 2.84 -10.39 -0.59
CA HIS A 38 2.86 -8.96 -0.87
C HIS A 38 3.97 -8.19 -0.12
N TYR A 39 4.21 -8.49 1.16
CA TYR A 39 5.19 -7.77 1.97
C TYR A 39 6.64 -7.89 1.44
N PRO A 40 7.13 -9.08 0.99
CA PRO A 40 8.45 -9.18 0.39
C PRO A 40 8.63 -8.30 -0.85
N LEU A 41 7.58 -8.12 -1.67
CA LEU A 41 7.61 -7.20 -2.82
C LEU A 41 7.85 -5.76 -2.35
N LEU A 42 7.02 -5.27 -1.43
CA LEU A 42 7.11 -3.91 -0.90
C LEU A 42 8.45 -3.66 -0.20
N LYS A 43 8.92 -4.65 0.58
CA LYS A 43 10.22 -4.59 1.23
C LYS A 43 11.34 -4.47 0.20
N LYS A 44 11.24 -5.19 -0.93
CA LYS A 44 12.25 -5.12 -1.98
C LYS A 44 12.29 -3.76 -2.67
N GLU A 45 11.14 -3.12 -2.86
CA GLU A 45 11.06 -1.75 -3.35
C GLU A 45 11.66 -0.72 -2.37
N VAL A 46 11.55 -0.95 -1.06
CA VAL A 46 12.29 -0.17 -0.05
C VAL A 46 13.80 -0.38 -0.19
N GLU A 47 14.26 -1.62 -0.32
CA GLU A 47 15.70 -1.93 -0.50
C GLU A 47 16.29 -1.31 -1.78
N MET A 48 15.50 -1.24 -2.85
CA MET A 48 15.86 -0.58 -4.11
C MET A 48 15.82 0.96 -4.01
N GLY A 49 15.32 1.50 -2.89
CA GLY A 49 15.19 2.94 -2.66
C GLY A 49 14.07 3.61 -3.45
N ARG A 50 13.12 2.85 -3.99
CA ARG A 50 11.89 3.39 -4.60
C ARG A 50 10.95 3.90 -3.51
N MET A 51 10.77 3.09 -2.47
CA MET A 51 10.07 3.46 -1.25
C MET A 51 11.06 3.84 -0.15
N VAL A 52 10.66 4.76 0.73
CA VAL A 52 11.41 5.13 1.93
C VAL A 52 11.14 4.13 3.05
N LYS A 53 9.88 3.77 3.25
CA LYS A 53 9.46 2.83 4.30
C LYS A 53 8.07 2.25 3.98
N VAL A 54 7.84 1.03 4.45
CA VAL A 54 6.52 0.41 4.55
C VAL A 54 6.31 -0.15 5.96
N TRP A 55 5.09 -0.04 6.50
CA TRP A 55 4.67 -0.75 7.71
C TRP A 55 3.18 -1.06 7.66
N MET A 56 2.71 -1.87 8.61
CA MET A 56 1.30 -2.25 8.76
C MET A 56 0.85 -2.02 10.20
N ASP A 57 -0.34 -1.45 10.34
CA ASP A 57 -1.08 -1.28 11.59
C ASP A 57 -2.41 -2.05 11.53
N GLN A 58 -2.93 -2.42 12.69
CA GLN A 58 -4.27 -2.97 12.85
C GLN A 58 -4.99 -2.21 13.97
N SER A 59 -6.32 -2.17 13.94
CA SER A 59 -7.09 -1.65 15.06
C SER A 59 -6.87 -2.52 16.31
N ARG A 60 -6.68 -1.87 17.47
CA ARG A 60 -6.49 -2.60 18.74
C ARG A 60 -7.80 -3.14 19.32
N TYR A 61 -8.91 -2.47 19.01
CA TYR A 61 -10.24 -2.76 19.51
C TYR A 61 -11.22 -2.75 18.35
N HIS A 62 -12.39 -3.36 18.56
CA HIS A 62 -13.45 -3.39 17.56
C HIS A 62 -13.97 -1.99 17.22
N THR A 63 -14.23 -1.76 15.95
CA THR A 63 -14.93 -0.58 15.42
C THR A 63 -16.36 -0.97 15.03
N THR A 64 -17.17 0.00 14.59
CA THR A 64 -18.45 -0.29 13.95
C THR A 64 -18.24 -1.02 12.61
N GLU A 65 -19.25 -1.76 12.14
CA GLU A 65 -19.16 -2.53 10.90
C GLU A 65 -18.93 -1.64 9.66
N ASP A 66 -19.53 -0.46 9.63
CA ASP A 66 -19.35 0.52 8.54
C ASP A 66 -17.95 1.15 8.56
N GLY A 67 -17.40 1.39 9.75
CA GLY A 67 -16.07 2.00 9.92
C GLY A 67 -14.91 1.01 10.01
N ARG A 68 -15.17 -0.30 9.95
CA ARG A 68 -14.12 -1.31 10.18
C ARG A 68 -13.15 -1.43 9.03
N TRP A 69 -11.90 -1.59 9.41
CA TRP A 69 -10.79 -2.06 8.59
C TRP A 69 -9.93 -2.95 9.50
N ASP A 70 -9.33 -3.98 8.92
CA ASP A 70 -8.55 -4.98 9.66
C ASP A 70 -7.07 -4.61 9.63
N PHE A 71 -6.57 -4.19 8.47
CA PHE A 71 -5.17 -3.79 8.29
C PHE A 71 -5.06 -2.49 7.51
N ARG A 72 -4.13 -1.63 7.94
CA ARG A 72 -3.68 -0.44 7.22
C ARG A 72 -2.20 -0.60 6.92
N VAL A 73 -1.83 -0.59 5.65
CA VAL A 73 -0.43 -0.50 5.22
C VAL A 73 -0.12 0.94 4.88
N THR A 74 0.96 1.48 5.42
CA THR A 74 1.42 2.82 5.04
C THR A 74 2.71 2.70 4.26
N ILE A 75 2.74 3.30 3.08
CA ILE A 75 3.93 3.40 2.24
C ILE A 75 4.32 4.86 2.13
N VAL A 76 5.60 5.13 2.36
CA VAL A 76 6.21 6.44 2.15
C VAL A 76 7.08 6.35 0.91
N PHE A 77 6.70 7.07 -0.13
CA PHE A 77 7.50 7.26 -1.33
C PHE A 77 8.38 8.51 -1.20
N LYS A 78 9.48 8.55 -1.95
CA LYS A 78 10.38 9.72 -1.97
C LYS A 78 9.66 11.00 -2.36
N ASN A 79 8.81 10.92 -3.39
CA ASN A 79 7.99 12.00 -3.88
C ASN A 79 6.78 11.46 -4.67
N ALA A 80 5.89 12.37 -5.07
CA ALA A 80 4.69 12.02 -5.82
C ALA A 80 5.00 11.47 -7.22
N ALA A 81 6.12 11.85 -7.85
CA ALA A 81 6.50 11.31 -9.16
C ALA A 81 6.78 9.80 -9.06
N VAL A 82 7.60 9.40 -8.09
CA VAL A 82 7.91 7.98 -7.84
C VAL A 82 6.66 7.18 -7.46
N ALA A 83 5.72 7.76 -6.72
CA ALA A 83 4.48 7.08 -6.35
C ALA A 83 3.54 6.82 -7.56
N ASN A 84 3.61 7.65 -8.60
CA ASN A 84 2.70 7.60 -9.75
C ASN A 84 3.38 7.08 -11.04
N GLU A 85 4.71 6.91 -11.05
CA GLU A 85 5.41 6.38 -12.21
C GLU A 85 5.17 4.87 -12.35
N ALA A 86 5.05 4.41 -13.60
CA ALA A 86 4.97 2.99 -13.90
C ALA A 86 6.26 2.28 -13.44
N PHE A 87 6.10 1.15 -12.78
CA PHE A 87 7.20 0.31 -12.32
C PHE A 87 6.95 -1.13 -12.75
N ASP A 88 7.97 -1.77 -13.33
CA ASP A 88 7.89 -3.16 -13.75
C ASP A 88 8.02 -4.09 -12.53
N GLU A 89 6.93 -4.21 -11.79
CA GLU A 89 6.83 -5.16 -10.70
C GLU A 89 6.90 -6.62 -11.18
N ASP A 90 6.55 -6.91 -12.44
CA ASP A 90 6.44 -8.28 -12.95
C ASP A 90 7.81 -8.96 -13.05
N ALA A 91 8.84 -8.22 -13.49
CA ALA A 91 10.22 -8.70 -13.44
C ALA A 91 10.64 -9.03 -12.00
N LEU A 92 10.26 -8.19 -11.04
CA LEU A 92 10.59 -8.38 -9.64
C LEU A 92 9.83 -9.57 -9.02
N LYS A 93 8.55 -9.72 -9.35
CA LYS A 93 7.71 -10.86 -8.93
C LYS A 93 8.27 -12.18 -9.43
N LYS A 94 8.72 -12.26 -10.69
CA LYS A 94 9.34 -13.48 -11.24
C LYS A 94 10.64 -13.86 -10.54
N GLN A 95 11.41 -12.88 -10.06
CA GLN A 95 12.62 -13.13 -9.28
C GLN A 95 12.30 -13.61 -7.86
N LEU A 96 11.30 -13.01 -7.22
CA LEU A 96 10.92 -13.32 -5.84
C LEU A 96 10.17 -14.65 -5.71
N TRP A 97 9.37 -15.03 -6.72
CA TRP A 97 8.57 -16.26 -6.72
C TRP A 97 8.79 -17.09 -7.98
N PRO A 98 9.75 -18.03 -8.00
CA PRO A 98 9.94 -18.91 -9.16
C PRO A 98 8.71 -19.77 -9.49
N ASP A 99 7.94 -20.19 -8.47
CA ASP A 99 6.64 -20.85 -8.64
C ASP A 99 5.53 -19.81 -8.85
N GLN A 100 5.38 -19.40 -10.11
CA GLN A 100 4.39 -18.38 -10.53
C GLN A 100 2.95 -18.86 -10.40
N GLU A 101 2.69 -20.17 -10.53
CA GLU A 101 1.34 -20.72 -10.43
C GLU A 101 0.83 -20.61 -8.99
N THR A 102 1.64 -21.02 -8.02
CA THR A 102 1.30 -20.89 -6.60
C THR A 102 1.17 -19.42 -6.21
N TYR A 103 2.11 -18.56 -6.63
CA TYR A 103 2.04 -17.11 -6.35
C TYR A 103 0.75 -16.49 -6.87
N THR A 104 0.39 -16.75 -8.12
CA THR A 104 -0.83 -16.19 -8.75
C THR A 104 -2.09 -16.64 -8.03
N ARG A 105 -2.21 -17.94 -7.73
CA ARG A 105 -3.36 -18.50 -7.00
C ARG A 105 -3.51 -17.87 -5.61
N GLU A 106 -2.40 -17.67 -4.92
CA GLU A 106 -2.40 -17.12 -3.57
C GLU A 106 -2.66 -15.62 -3.53
N GLU A 107 -2.14 -14.84 -4.49
CA GLU A 107 -2.47 -13.41 -4.61
C GLU A 107 -3.93 -13.20 -5.02
N GLN A 108 -4.46 -14.04 -5.92
CA GLN A 108 -5.89 -14.05 -6.21
C GLN A 108 -6.69 -14.31 -4.93
N ARG A 109 -6.32 -15.36 -4.18
CA ARG A 109 -6.99 -15.69 -2.91
C ARG A 109 -6.93 -14.54 -1.90
N ARG A 110 -5.80 -13.84 -1.81
CA ARG A 110 -5.61 -12.68 -0.91
C ARG A 110 -6.62 -11.57 -1.19
N PHE A 111 -6.98 -11.36 -2.46
CA PHE A 111 -8.01 -10.38 -2.83
C PHE A 111 -9.44 -10.93 -2.71
N GLU A 112 -9.68 -12.19 -3.04
CA GLU A 112 -11.01 -12.81 -2.94
C GLU A 112 -11.60 -12.76 -1.51
N ILE A 113 -10.74 -12.74 -0.49
CA ILE A 113 -11.14 -12.70 0.92
C ILE A 113 -11.31 -11.29 1.48
N LEU A 114 -11.22 -10.25 0.64
CA LEU A 114 -11.54 -8.88 1.03
C LEU A 114 -13.02 -8.56 0.78
N ASP A 115 -13.60 -7.80 1.71
CA ASP A 115 -14.87 -7.09 1.51
C ASP A 115 -14.62 -5.72 0.85
N ALA A 116 -13.52 -5.06 1.21
CA ALA A 116 -13.14 -3.77 0.63
C ALA A 116 -11.63 -3.53 0.70
N HIS A 117 -11.15 -2.71 -0.24
CA HIS A 117 -9.80 -2.18 -0.28
C HIS A 117 -9.83 -0.77 -0.87
N TRP A 118 -9.12 0.16 -0.25
CA TRP A 118 -9.00 1.52 -0.78
C TRP A 118 -7.64 2.13 -0.43
N ASP A 119 -7.21 3.02 -1.32
CA ASP A 119 -5.93 3.72 -1.23
C ASP A 119 -6.19 5.20 -0.95
N LEU A 120 -5.51 5.72 0.07
CA LEU A 120 -5.73 7.06 0.57
C LEU A 120 -4.40 7.82 0.62
N PRO A 121 -4.10 8.64 -0.41
CA PRO A 121 -3.00 9.59 -0.34
C PRO A 121 -3.20 10.57 0.82
N ILE A 122 -2.19 10.72 1.67
CA ILE A 122 -2.22 11.56 2.86
C ILE A 122 -1.41 12.83 2.61
N LYS A 123 -1.98 13.97 3.00
CA LYS A 123 -1.30 15.26 3.04
C LYS A 123 -1.08 15.68 4.49
N THR A 124 0.16 15.99 4.83
CA THR A 124 0.47 16.66 6.09
C THR A 124 -0.04 18.10 6.05
N VAL A 125 -0.75 18.52 7.10
CA VAL A 125 -1.17 19.90 7.29
C VAL A 125 -0.19 20.56 8.23
N ASP A 126 0.43 21.64 7.77
CA ASP A 126 1.30 22.48 8.60
C ASP A 126 0.44 23.36 9.52
N LEU A 127 0.55 23.13 10.82
CA LEU A 127 -0.23 23.85 11.84
C LEU A 127 0.41 25.21 12.19
N ASP A 128 1.68 25.42 11.87
CA ASP A 128 2.40 26.67 12.12
C ASP A 128 2.34 27.63 10.91
N ALA A 129 1.79 27.17 9.79
CA ALA A 129 1.53 28.00 8.62
C ALA A 129 0.51 29.11 8.95
N LYS A 130 0.78 30.33 8.46
CA LYS A 130 -0.17 31.45 8.61
C LYS A 130 -1.50 31.11 7.89
N PRO A 131 -2.65 31.49 8.46
CA PRO A 131 -3.95 31.34 7.81
C PRO A 131 -4.03 31.97 6.43
#